data_AF-A0A2B8BGM2-F1
#
_entry.id   AF-A0A2B8BGM2-F1
#
_cell.length_a   1.000
_cell.length_b   1.000
_cell.length_c   1.000
_cell.angle_alpha   90.00
_cell.angle_beta   90.00
_cell.angle_gamma   90.00
#
_symmetry.space_group_name_H-M   'P 1'
#
loop_
_entity.id
_entity.type
_entity.pdbx_description
1 polymer ?
#
loop_
_entity_poly.entity_id
_entity_poly.type
_entity_poly.pdbx_seq_one_letter_code
_entity_poly.pdbx_strand_id
1 'polypeptide(L)'
;MIAALLLTLAAWLGFGTVLLVQLPITILAAIAGVWLFSVQHRFEHTLWVRQEQWEPQLAALQGSSYLRLSAILQWFTGNIGFHHIHHLNPRIPNYHLQQCHRDIRALQEAPILTLGGALAGGCLWLWDEARGKLVPFP
;
A
#
# COMPACT_ATOMS: atom_id res chain seq x y z
N MET A 1 20.01 16.91 -1.54
CA MET A 1 20.57 16.00 -2.56
C MET A 1 19.71 15.97 -3.84
N ILE A 2 18.43 15.58 -3.79
CA ILE A 2 17.56 15.50 -4.99
C ILE A 2 17.35 16.88 -5.66
N ALA A 3 17.03 17.92 -4.90
CA ALA A 3 16.86 19.26 -5.47
C ALA A 3 18.15 19.77 -6.15
N ALA A 4 19.31 19.53 -5.55
CA ALA A 4 20.60 19.88 -6.14
C ALA A 4 20.83 19.11 -7.45
N LEU A 5 20.55 17.80 -7.49
CA LEU A 5 20.63 17.00 -8.71
C LEU A 5 19.71 17.56 -9.82
N LEU A 6 18.44 17.83 -9.50
CA LEU A 6 17.48 18.38 -10.46
C LEU A 6 17.90 19.75 -10.99
N LEU A 7 18.43 20.63 -10.12
CA LEU A 7 18.94 21.94 -10.52
C LEU A 7 20.19 21.83 -11.39
N THR A 8 21.11 20.91 -11.07
CA THR A 8 22.30 20.67 -11.91
C THR A 8 21.93 20.14 -13.30
N LEU A 9 20.98 19.20 -13.37
CA LEU A 9 20.47 18.70 -14.65
C LEU A 9 19.74 19.80 -15.43
N ALA A 10 18.96 20.64 -14.75
CA ALA A 10 18.24 21.73 -15.38
C ALA A 10 19.18 22.81 -15.92
N ALA A 11 20.28 23.09 -15.22
CA ALA A 11 21.32 24.00 -15.68
C ALA A 11 22.05 23.44 -16.91
N TRP A 12 22.22 22.12 -17.01
CA TRP A 12 22.96 21.49 -18.11
C TRP A 12 22.10 21.17 -19.34
N LEU A 13 20.86 20.74 -19.14
CA LEU A 13 19.96 20.22 -20.19
C LEU A 13 18.75 21.13 -20.46
N GLY A 14 18.59 22.20 -19.67
CA GLY A 14 17.44 23.09 -19.70
C GLY A 14 16.30 22.62 -18.80
N PHE A 15 15.64 23.57 -18.14
CA PHE A 15 14.50 23.31 -17.26
C PHE A 15 13.35 22.57 -17.97
N GLY A 16 13.03 22.96 -19.21
CA GLY A 16 11.96 22.31 -19.99
C GLY A 16 12.19 20.81 -20.18
N THR A 17 13.41 20.42 -20.57
CA THR A 17 13.81 19.01 -20.76
C THR A 17 13.68 18.21 -19.47
N VAL A 18 14.19 18.75 -18.36
CA VAL A 18 14.12 18.06 -17.06
C VAL A 18 12.68 17.90 -16.61
N LEU A 19 11.85 18.94 -16.75
CA LEU A 19 10.44 18.86 -16.37
C LEU A 19 9.65 17.88 -17.22
N LEU A 20 9.88 17.85 -18.54
CA LEU A 20 9.23 16.92 -19.46
C LEU A 20 9.50 15.44 -19.12
N VAL A 21 10.63 15.13 -18.50
CA VAL A 21 10.95 13.78 -18.04
C VAL A 21 10.48 13.54 -16.60
N GLN A 22 10.80 14.45 -15.68
CA GLN A 22 10.58 14.25 -14.26
C GLN A 22 9.11 14.36 -13.86
N LEU A 23 8.33 15.24 -14.48
CA LEU A 23 6.92 15.39 -14.14
C LEU A 23 6.12 14.13 -14.44
N PRO A 24 6.15 13.54 -15.65
CA PRO A 24 5.42 12.31 -15.92
C PRO A 24 5.83 11.15 -15.01
N ILE A 25 7.13 10.96 -14.78
CA ILE A 25 7.65 9.91 -13.89
C ILE A 25 7.11 10.12 -12.47
N THR A 26 7.19 11.34 -11.95
CA THR A 26 6.73 11.67 -10.59
C THR A 26 5.22 11.49 -10.46
N ILE A 27 4.44 11.94 -11.45
CA ILE A 27 2.98 11.80 -11.45
C ILE A 27 2.60 10.31 -11.45
N LEU A 28 3.17 9.51 -12.34
CA LEU A 28 2.88 8.09 -12.42
C LEU A 28 3.31 7.34 -11.15
N ALA A 29 4.50 7.67 -10.61
CA ALA A 29 4.98 7.11 -9.35
C ALA A 29 4.07 7.49 -8.17
N ALA A 30 3.60 8.74 -8.10
CA ALA A 30 2.68 9.20 -7.06
C ALA A 30 1.33 8.48 -7.15
N ILE A 31 0.75 8.37 -8.35
CA ILE A 31 -0.50 7.63 -8.58
C ILE A 31 -0.34 6.17 -8.15
N ALA A 32 0.72 5.50 -8.61
CA ALA A 32 0.97 4.10 -8.27
C ALA A 32 1.22 3.91 -6.76
N GLY A 33 1.97 4.81 -6.13
CA GLY A 33 2.24 4.77 -4.70
C GLY A 33 0.97 4.93 -3.87
N VAL A 34 0.19 5.99 -4.14
CA VAL A 34 -1.10 6.21 -3.46
C VAL A 34 -2.06 5.04 -3.69
N TRP A 35 -2.10 4.50 -4.91
CA TRP A 35 -2.91 3.34 -5.23
C TRP A 35 -2.50 2.11 -4.40
N LEU A 36 -1.20 1.79 -4.30
CA LEU A 36 -0.69 0.66 -3.51
C LEU A 36 -1.04 0.77 -2.02
N PHE A 37 -0.98 1.97 -1.43
CA PHE A 37 -1.44 2.17 -0.05
C PHE A 37 -2.96 2.03 0.07
N SER A 38 -3.72 2.60 -0.87
CA SER A 38 -5.18 2.61 -0.81
C SER A 38 -5.80 1.22 -0.95
N VAL A 39 -5.37 0.42 -1.92
CA VAL A 39 -5.96 -0.91 -2.18
C VAL A 39 -5.76 -1.88 -1.01
N GLN A 40 -4.68 -1.71 -0.25
CA GLN A 40 -4.37 -2.57 0.89
C GLN A 40 -5.32 -2.37 2.09
N HIS A 41 -6.16 -1.33 2.07
CA HIS A 41 -7.27 -1.10 3.01
C HIS A 41 -8.66 -1.24 2.37
N ARG A 42 -8.72 -1.53 1.05
CA ARG A 42 -9.96 -1.53 0.25
C ARG A 42 -10.19 -2.88 -0.40
N PHE A 43 -10.52 -3.85 0.43
CA PHE A 43 -10.89 -5.21 0.02
C PHE A 43 -12.17 -5.62 0.75
N GLU A 44 -12.91 -6.57 0.18
CA GLU A 44 -14.27 -6.90 0.62
C GLU A 44 -14.36 -7.19 2.12
N HIS A 45 -13.43 -7.98 2.65
CA HIS A 45 -13.43 -8.44 4.04
C HIS A 45 -12.51 -7.63 4.97
N THR A 46 -12.31 -6.34 4.70
CA THR A 46 -11.58 -5.46 5.61
C THR A 46 -12.36 -5.23 6.91
N LEU A 47 -11.66 -5.07 8.03
CA LEU A 47 -12.28 -4.80 9.31
C LEU A 47 -12.48 -3.30 9.53
N TRP A 48 -13.74 -2.87 9.63
CA TRP A 48 -14.12 -1.53 10.08
C TRP A 48 -14.96 -1.66 11.35
N VAL A 49 -14.48 -1.09 12.45
CA VAL A 49 -15.12 -1.17 13.76
C VAL A 49 -15.34 0.22 14.35
N ARG A 50 -16.37 0.33 15.20
CA ARG A 50 -16.60 1.54 16.00
C ARG A 50 -15.45 1.73 16.99
N GLN A 51 -15.21 2.98 17.38
CA GLN A 51 -14.10 3.34 18.28
C GLN A 51 -14.11 2.54 19.59
N GLU A 52 -15.28 2.22 20.13
CA GLU A 52 -15.45 1.43 21.36
C GLU A 52 -14.96 -0.01 21.24
N GLN A 53 -14.96 -0.56 20.03
CA GLN A 53 -14.53 -1.93 19.70
C GLN A 53 -13.14 -1.94 19.04
N TRP A 54 -12.51 -0.77 18.91
CA TRP A 54 -11.25 -0.63 18.20
C TRP A 54 -10.09 -1.11 19.08
N GLU A 55 -9.39 -2.13 18.61
CA GLU A 55 -8.17 -2.64 19.22
C GLU A 55 -7.02 -2.50 18.21
N PRO A 56 -5.89 -1.86 18.58
CA PRO A 56 -4.83 -1.52 17.63
C PRO A 56 -4.30 -2.71 16.83
N GLN A 57 -4.08 -3.85 17.47
CA GLN A 57 -3.48 -5.02 16.82
C GLN A 57 -4.47 -5.64 15.84
N LEU A 58 -5.73 -5.79 16.25
CA LEU A 58 -6.82 -6.26 15.41
C LEU A 58 -7.03 -5.34 14.19
N ALA A 59 -7.07 -4.03 14.42
CA ALA A 59 -7.21 -3.04 13.35
C ALA A 59 -6.02 -3.08 12.37
N ALA A 60 -4.80 -3.26 12.87
CA ALA A 60 -3.62 -3.41 12.02
C ALA A 60 -3.66 -4.70 11.18
N LEU A 61 -4.03 -5.83 11.78
CA LEU A 61 -3.98 -7.14 11.14
C LEU A 61 -5.17 -7.44 10.23
N GLN A 62 -6.36 -6.93 10.54
CA GLN A 62 -7.60 -7.21 9.81
C GLN A 62 -8.17 -6.00 9.06
N GLY A 63 -7.82 -4.78 9.46
CA GLY A 63 -8.17 -3.54 8.74
C GLY A 63 -7.22 -3.22 7.58
N SER A 64 -6.17 -4.01 7.41
CA SER A 64 -5.24 -3.96 6.27
C SER A 64 -4.95 -5.36 5.77
N SER A 65 -4.23 -5.47 4.65
CA SER A 65 -3.97 -6.75 3.98
C SER A 65 -2.49 -7.00 3.75
N TYR A 66 -2.17 -8.27 3.51
CA TYR A 66 -0.95 -8.71 2.85
C TYR A 66 -1.17 -8.70 1.33
N LEU A 67 -0.67 -7.69 0.62
CA LEU A 67 -0.66 -7.67 -0.84
C LEU A 67 0.43 -8.60 -1.36
N ARG A 68 0.03 -9.80 -1.77
CA ARG A 68 0.91 -10.83 -2.30
C ARG A 68 1.32 -10.51 -3.74
N LEU A 69 2.51 -9.95 -3.88
CA LEU A 69 3.15 -9.61 -5.14
C LEU A 69 4.09 -10.74 -5.61
N SER A 70 4.36 -10.79 -6.92
CA SER A 70 5.47 -11.60 -7.43
C SER A 70 6.80 -11.06 -6.92
N ALA A 71 7.86 -11.88 -6.91
CA ALA A 71 9.17 -11.48 -6.38
C ALA A 71 9.71 -10.18 -7.00
N ILE A 72 9.50 -10.01 -8.32
CA ILE A 72 9.92 -8.80 -9.05
C ILE A 72 9.17 -7.58 -8.53
N LEU A 73 7.83 -7.65 -8.45
CA LEU A 73 7.02 -6.53 -7.99
C LEU A 73 7.24 -6.24 -6.50
N GLN A 74 7.43 -7.26 -5.67
CA GLN A 74 7.78 -7.12 -4.26
C GLN A 74 9.11 -6.37 -4.09
N TRP A 75 10.11 -6.64 -4.94
CA TRP A 75 11.38 -5.94 -4.94
C TRP A 75 11.23 -4.47 -5.35
N PHE A 76 10.56 -4.20 -6.48
CA PHE A 76 10.34 -2.84 -6.96
C PHE A 76 9.56 -1.97 -5.97
N THR A 77 8.63 -2.58 -5.23
CA THR A 77 7.82 -1.89 -4.23
C THR A 77 8.45 -1.87 -2.85
N GLY A 78 9.66 -2.43 -2.68
CA GLY A 78 10.37 -2.42 -1.40
C GLY A 78 9.57 -3.04 -0.26
N ASN A 79 8.96 -4.21 -0.49
CA ASN A 79 8.16 -4.94 0.50
C ASN A 79 6.89 -4.20 1.00
N ILE A 80 6.36 -3.21 0.25
CA ILE A 80 5.12 -2.49 0.64
C ILE A 80 3.92 -3.41 0.89
N GLY A 81 3.93 -4.60 0.27
CA GLY A 81 2.83 -5.56 0.36
C GLY A 81 2.63 -6.14 1.76
N PHE A 82 3.63 -6.06 2.65
CA PHE A 82 3.51 -6.46 4.05
C PHE A 82 2.94 -5.33 4.92
N HIS A 83 1.89 -4.66 4.42
CA HIS A 83 1.38 -3.43 5.02
C HIS A 83 0.79 -3.64 6.41
N HIS A 84 0.17 -4.80 6.64
CA HIS A 84 -0.33 -5.21 7.95
C HIS A 84 0.74 -5.25 9.03
N ILE A 85 1.97 -5.67 8.69
CA ILE A 85 3.10 -5.67 9.63
C ILE A 85 3.59 -4.25 9.87
N HIS A 86 3.60 -3.41 8.83
CA HIS A 86 3.95 -1.99 8.97
C HIS A 86 2.96 -1.25 9.88
N HIS A 87 1.66 -1.50 9.76
CA HIS A 87 0.66 -0.95 10.67
C HIS A 87 0.82 -1.44 12.11
N LEU A 88 1.13 -2.73 12.28
CA LEU A 88 1.34 -3.31 13.60
C LEU A 88 2.57 -2.72 14.29
N ASN A 89 3.67 -2.53 13.56
CA ASN A 89 4.88 -1.90 14.07
C ASN A 89 5.66 -1.18 12.96
N PRO A 90 5.48 0.15 12.80
CA PRO A 90 6.11 0.92 11.74
C PRO A 90 7.63 1.11 11.93
N ARG A 91 8.18 0.70 13.09
CA ARG A 91 9.62 0.75 13.35
C ARG A 91 10.37 -0.40 12.69
N ILE A 92 9.67 -1.45 12.23
CA ILE A 92 10.30 -2.55 11.51
C ILE A 92 10.67 -2.06 10.10
N PRO A 93 11.95 -2.09 9.72
CA PRO A 93 12.35 -1.65 8.40
C PRO A 93 11.84 -2.61 7.33
N ASN A 94 11.58 -2.09 6.13
CA ASN A 94 10.97 -2.84 5.03
C ASN A 94 11.70 -4.15 4.69
N TYR A 95 13.02 -4.19 4.81
CA TYR A 95 13.84 -5.38 4.53
C TYR A 95 13.65 -6.52 5.55
N HIS A 96 13.07 -6.27 6.72
CA HIS A 96 12.73 -7.29 7.71
C HIS A 96 11.27 -7.76 7.65
N LEU A 97 10.36 -7.03 6.99
CA LEU A 97 8.93 -7.35 6.99
C LEU A 97 8.63 -8.77 6.47
N GLN A 98 9.30 -9.19 5.40
CA GLN A 98 9.15 -10.53 4.84
C GLN A 98 9.62 -11.62 5.81
N GLN A 99 10.68 -11.35 6.58
CA GLN A 99 11.14 -12.27 7.61
C GLN A 99 10.12 -12.38 8.74
N CYS A 100 9.63 -11.24 9.27
CA CYS A 100 8.58 -11.24 10.29
C CYS A 100 7.34 -12.03 9.86
N HIS A 101 6.88 -11.84 8.62
CA HIS A 101 5.74 -12.59 8.08
C HIS A 101 5.99 -14.10 8.07
N ARG A 102 7.18 -14.55 7.67
CA ARG A 102 7.53 -15.97 7.62
C ARG A 102 7.69 -16.61 9.00
N ASP A 103 8.27 -15.85 9.94
CA ASP A 103 8.67 -16.40 11.24
C ASP A 103 7.53 -16.38 12.27
N ILE A 104 6.50 -15.54 12.08
CA ILE A 104 5.40 -15.34 13.04
C ILE A 104 4.07 -15.78 12.43
N ARG A 105 3.53 -16.90 12.93
CA ARG A 105 2.27 -17.49 12.44
C ARG A 105 1.09 -16.50 12.43
N ALA A 106 0.93 -15.72 13.50
CA ALA A 106 -0.16 -14.74 13.59
C ALA A 106 -0.12 -13.68 12.46
N LEU A 107 1.06 -13.36 11.92
CA LEU A 107 1.20 -12.42 10.81
C LEU A 107 0.85 -13.04 9.44
N GLN A 108 0.73 -14.37 9.36
CA GLN A 108 0.33 -15.11 8.16
C GLN A 108 -1.19 -15.24 8.03
N GLU A 109 -1.92 -15.00 9.12
CA GLU A 109 -3.39 -15.07 9.18
C GLU A 109 -4.06 -13.78 8.71
N ALA A 110 -3.29 -12.75 8.37
CA ALA A 110 -3.82 -11.50 7.82
C ALA A 110 -4.51 -11.72 6.45
N PRO A 111 -5.52 -10.90 6.11
CA PRO A 111 -6.20 -10.98 4.82
C PRO A 111 -5.22 -10.89 3.66
N ILE A 112 -5.29 -11.83 2.71
CA ILE A 112 -4.42 -11.85 1.54
C ILE A 112 -5.11 -11.12 0.38
N LEU A 113 -4.45 -10.08 -0.13
CA LEU A 113 -4.86 -9.39 -1.35
C LEU A 113 -3.96 -9.83 -2.50
N THR A 114 -4.55 -10.28 -3.61
CA THR A 114 -3.80 -10.51 -4.85
C THR A 114 -3.80 -9.26 -5.72
N LEU A 115 -2.88 -9.16 -6.68
CA LEU A 115 -2.87 -8.02 -7.61
C LEU A 115 -4.19 -7.89 -8.40
N GLY A 116 -4.78 -9.02 -8.83
CA GLY A 116 -6.09 -9.03 -9.48
C GLY A 116 -7.21 -8.55 -8.55
N GLY A 117 -7.18 -8.98 -7.29
CA GLY A 117 -8.09 -8.50 -6.25
C GLY A 117 -7.93 -7.01 -5.98
N ALA A 118 -6.71 -6.48 -5.96
CA ALA A 118 -6.44 -5.06 -5.78
C ALA A 118 -7.00 -4.21 -6.94
N LEU A 119 -6.90 -4.70 -8.17
CA LEU A 119 -7.46 -4.03 -9.35
C LEU A 119 -9.01 -4.07 -9.33
N ALA A 120 -9.60 -5.22 -9.01
CA ALA A 120 -11.06 -5.36 -8.88
C ALA A 120 -11.63 -4.56 -7.70
N GLY A 121 -10.87 -4.46 -6.60
CA GLY A 121 -11.22 -3.73 -5.39
C GLY A 121 -11.30 -2.21 -5.57
N GLY A 122 -10.82 -1.67 -6.71
CA GLY A 122 -10.93 -0.25 -7.03
C GLY A 122 -12.38 0.27 -7.09
N CYS A 123 -13.35 -0.62 -7.28
CA CYS A 123 -14.78 -0.29 -7.27
C CYS A 123 -15.41 -0.33 -5.87
N LEU A 124 -14.70 -0.74 -4.81
CA LEU A 124 -15.25 -0.84 -3.46
C LEU A 124 -15.08 0.50 -2.72
N TRP A 125 -16.17 1.21 -2.44
CA TRP A 125 -16.16 2.61 -1.94
C TRP A 125 -16.95 2.82 -0.66
N LEU A 126 -17.98 2.01 -0.41
CA LEU A 126 -18.90 2.20 0.71
C LEU A 126 -18.79 1.05 1.69
N TRP A 127 -18.88 1.33 2.99
CA TRP A 127 -18.99 0.29 4.01
C TRP A 127 -20.47 -0.03 4.26
N ASP A 128 -20.86 -1.29 4.01
CA ASP A 128 -22.19 -1.79 4.33
C ASP A 128 -22.17 -2.39 5.75
N GLU A 129 -22.73 -1.67 6.73
CA GLU A 129 -22.76 -2.12 8.13
C GLU A 129 -23.60 -3.38 8.34
N ALA A 130 -24.64 -3.61 7.53
CA ALA A 130 -25.48 -4.80 7.66
C ALA A 130 -24.75 -6.05 7.15
N ARG A 131 -23.91 -5.91 6.12
CA ARG A 131 -23.14 -7.00 5.52
C ARG A 131 -21.71 -7.13 6.07
N GLY A 132 -21.21 -6.14 6.80
CA GLY A 132 -19.86 -6.10 7.33
C GLY A 132 -18.78 -6.15 6.25
N LYS A 133 -19.01 -5.45 5.12
CA LYS A 133 -18.08 -5.47 3.98
C LYS A 133 -18.10 -4.19 3.17
N LEU A 134 -17.03 -3.96 2.41
CA LEU A 134 -17.01 -2.89 1.41
C LEU A 134 -17.83 -3.28 0.16
N VAL A 135 -18.57 -2.32 -0.39
CA VAL A 135 -19.46 -2.46 -1.56
C VAL A 135 -19.23 -1.32 -2.57
N PRO A 136 -19.54 -1.51 -3.86
CA PRO A 136 -19.51 -0.43 -4.84
C PRO A 136 -20.65 0.58 -4.63
N PHE A 137 -20.58 1.71 -5.33
CA PHE A 137 -21.73 2.59 -5.47
C PHE A 137 -22.88 1.86 -6.19
N PRO A 138 -24.15 2.18 -5.86
CA PRO A 138 -25.33 1.65 -6.54
C PRO A 138 -25.33 1.92 -8.04
#